data_AF-A0A2G9T9I3-F1
#
_entry.id   AF-A0A2G9T9I3-F1
#
_cell.length_a   1.000
_cell.length_b   1.000
_cell.length_c   1.000
_cell.angle_alpha   90.00
_cell.angle_beta   90.00
_cell.angle_gamma   90.00
#
_symmetry.space_group_name_H-M   'P 1'
#
loop_
_entity.id
_entity.type
_entity.pdbx_description
1 polymer ?
#
loop_
_entity_poly.entity_id
_entity_poly.type
_entity_poly.pdbx_seq_one_letter_code
_entity_poly.pdbx_strand_id
1 'polypeptide(L)' 'DGKKLTMTDEYHATFDGVKAHLTVRNLTEDKTGLYKCHAVCEYGEGQSSAMVKMEEPGKRLLFRQP' A
#
# COMPACT_ATOMS: atom_id res chain seq x y z
N ASP A 1 8.86 -2.04 9.70
CA ASP A 1 9.04 -1.20 10.90
C ASP A 1 7.80 -0.46 11.41
N GLY A 2 6.66 -0.50 10.72
CA GLY A 2 5.46 0.23 11.20
C GLY A 2 5.59 1.75 11.17
N LYS A 3 6.61 2.28 10.50
CA LYS A 3 6.82 3.71 10.25
C LYS A 3 5.62 4.29 9.51
N LYS A 4 5.04 5.35 10.05
CA LYS A 4 3.93 6.07 9.41
C LYS A 4 4.41 6.67 8.09
N LEU A 5 3.69 6.39 7.01
CA LEU A 5 3.92 7.02 5.71
C LEU A 5 3.61 8.51 5.81
N THR A 6 4.56 9.32 5.34
CA THR A 6 4.37 10.77 5.22
C THR A 6 3.79 11.03 3.85
N MET A 7 2.63 11.70 3.79
CA MET A 7 1.99 12.04 2.53
C MET A 7 2.77 13.16 1.85
N THR A 8 3.53 12.79 0.84
CA THR A 8 4.34 13.70 0.00
C THR A 8 3.89 13.55 -1.45
N ASP A 9 4.52 14.25 -2.40
CA ASP A 9 4.22 14.05 -3.82
C ASP A 9 4.39 12.59 -4.29
N GLU A 10 5.26 11.83 -3.61
CA GLU A 10 5.52 10.42 -3.89
C GLU A 10 4.48 9.48 -3.28
N TYR A 11 3.80 9.89 -2.20
CA TYR A 11 2.84 9.08 -1.47
C TYR A 11 1.52 9.83 -1.32
N HIS A 12 0.54 9.45 -2.14
CA HIS A 12 -0.75 10.11 -2.16
C HIS A 12 -1.85 9.15 -1.72
N ALA A 13 -2.44 9.41 -0.54
CA ALA A 13 -3.57 8.65 -0.03
C ALA A 13 -4.88 9.42 -0.17
N THR A 14 -5.94 8.75 -0.63
CA THR A 14 -7.30 9.30 -0.69
C THR A 14 -8.28 8.36 0.03
N PHE A 15 -9.38 8.92 0.52
CA PHE A 15 -10.46 8.17 1.13
C PHE A 15 -11.81 8.77 0.74
N ASP A 16 -12.63 7.98 0.04
CA ASP A 16 -13.92 8.41 -0.51
C ASP A 16 -15.10 8.03 0.42
N GLY A 17 -14.86 7.82 1.72
CA GLY A 17 -15.87 7.37 2.68
C GLY A 17 -16.12 5.85 2.68
N VAL A 18 -15.87 5.18 1.56
CA VAL A 18 -16.04 3.72 1.42
C VAL A 18 -14.70 3.01 1.13
N LYS A 19 -13.83 3.63 0.33
CA LYS A 19 -12.56 3.02 -0.11
C LYS A 19 -11.40 3.95 0.18
N ALA A 20 -10.32 3.39 0.72
CA ALA A 20 -9.05 4.06 0.86
C ALA A 20 -8.12 3.62 -0.27
N HIS A 21 -7.51 4.58 -0.97
CA HIS A 21 -6.54 4.33 -2.03
C HIS A 21 -5.20 4.93 -1.65
N LEU A 22 -4.11 4.18 -1.81
CA LEU A 22 -2.74 4.68 -1.66
C LEU A 22 -2.03 4.57 -3.00
N THR A 23 -1.57 5.71 -3.51
CA THR A 23 -0.75 5.80 -4.72
C THR A 23 0.69 6.03 -4.32
N VAL A 24 1.58 5.14 -4.76
CA VAL A 24 3.03 5.26 -4.58
C VAL A 24 3.65 5.57 -5.94
N ARG A 25 4.22 6.76 -6.11
CA ARG A 25 4.93 7.18 -7.33
C ARG A 25 6.43 6.89 -7.20
N ASN A 26 7.08 6.72 -8.34
CA ASN A 26 8.53 6.45 -8.44
C ASN A 26 8.95 5.29 -7.52
N LEU A 27 8.45 4.08 -7.82
CA LEU A 27 8.78 2.88 -7.06
C LEU A 27 10.29 2.60 -7.14
N THR A 28 10.97 2.71 -6.01
CA THR A 28 12.36 2.31 -5.82
C THR A 28 12.41 1.11 -4.87
N GLU A 29 13.55 0.42 -4.79
CA GLU A 29 13.71 -0.76 -3.92
C GLU A 29 13.38 -0.45 -2.44
N ASP A 30 13.75 0.74 -1.96
CA ASP A 30 13.41 1.24 -0.62
C ASP A 30 11.90 1.41 -0.38
N LYS A 31 11.13 1.61 -1.46
CA LYS A 31 9.66 1.70 -1.41
C LYS A 31 8.97 0.33 -1.52
N THR A 32 9.72 -0.76 -1.71
CA THR A 32 9.15 -2.10 -1.64
C THR A 32 8.99 -2.52 -0.18
N GLY A 33 8.00 -3.37 0.09
CA GLY A 33 7.75 -3.84 1.45
C GLY A 33 6.28 -4.04 1.76
N LEU A 34 6.00 -4.20 3.05
CA LEU A 34 4.65 -4.41 3.57
C LEU A 34 4.00 -3.07 3.91
N TYR A 35 2.94 -2.74 3.19
CA TYR A 35 2.09 -1.58 3.45
C TYR A 35 0.88 -2.01 4.27
N LYS A 36 0.53 -1.22 5.28
CA LYS A 36 -0.65 -1.45 6.11
C LYS A 36 -1.54 -0.20 6.09
N CYS A 37 -2.79 -0.38 5.69
CA CYS A 37 -3.87 0.58 5.89
C CYS A 37 -4.55 0.27 7.23
N HIS A 38 -4.73 1.29 8.06
CA HIS A 38 -5.47 1.21 9.31
C HIS A 38 -6.56 2.28 9.31
N ALA A 39 -7.81 1.85 9.23
CA ALA A 39 -8.98 2.69 9.30
C ALA A 39 -9.59 2.58 10.71
N VAL A 40 -9.89 3.71 11.33
CA VAL A 40 -10.46 3.78 12.68
C VAL A 40 -11.69 4.69 12.65
N CYS A 41 -12.79 4.26 13.26
CA CYS A 41 -13.99 5.05 13.49
C CYS A 41 -14.45 4.94 14.94
N GLU A 42 -15.51 5.66 15.33
CA GLU A 42 -16.04 5.63 16.70
C GLU A 42 -16.54 4.25 17.15
N TYR A 43 -16.89 3.37 16.20
CA TYR A 43 -17.43 2.03 16.45
C TYR A 43 -16.37 0.92 16.44
N GLY A 44 -15.15 1.19 15.98
CA GLY A 44 -14.09 0.19 15.89
C GLY A 44 -12.99 0.51 14.88
N GLU A 45 -12.19 -0.50 14.57
CA GLU A 45 -11.06 -0.42 13.65
C GLU A 45 -11.07 -1.53 12.60
N GLY A 46 -10.54 -1.22 11.42
CA GLY A 46 -10.31 -2.16 10.32
C GLY A 46 -8.89 -2.01 9.79
N GLN A 47 -8.21 -3.14 9.54
CA GLN A 47 -6.85 -3.15 9.03
C GLN A 47 -6.77 -3.97 7.74
N SER A 48 -5.98 -3.48 6.78
CA SER A 48 -5.64 -4.20 5.55
C SER A 48 -4.15 -4.08 5.28
N SER A 49 -3.51 -5.15 4.80
CA SER A 49 -2.08 -5.16 4.52
C SER A 49 -1.80 -5.71 3.12
N ALA A 50 -0.87 -5.10 2.40
CA ALA A 50 -0.48 -5.48 1.05
C ALA A 50 1.04 -5.46 0.90
N MET A 51 1.60 -6.47 0.23
CA MET A 51 3.03 -6.55 -0.02
C MET A 51 3.36 -6.03 -1.42
N VAL A 52 4.12 -4.94 -1.49
CA VAL A 52 4.63 -4.37 -2.74
C VAL A 52 6.01 -4.93 -3.00
N LYS A 53 6.18 -5.59 -4.15
CA LYS A 53 7.46 -6.11 -4.62
C LYS A 53 7.79 -5.47 -5.96
N MET A 54 9.04 -5.06 -6.15
CA MET A 54 9.52 -4.63 -7.47
C MET A 54 9.70 -5.88 -8.32
N GLU A 55 9.07 -5.92 -9.49
CA GLU A 55 9.28 -7.00 -10.44
C GLU A 55 10.56 -6.72 -11.23
N GLU A 56 11.52 -7.64 -11.13
CA GLU A 56 12.68 -7.64 -12.02
C GLU A 56 12.18 -7.92 -13.45
N PRO A 57 12.63 -7.17 -14.47
CA PRO A 57 12.24 -7.43 -15.85
C PRO A 57 12.68 -8.84 -16.25
N GLY A 58 11.72 -9.79 -16.27
CA GLY A 58 11.97 -11.20 -16.59
C GLY A 58 11.24 -12.21 -15.69
N LYS A 59 10.79 -11.83 -14.49
CA LYS A 59 9.95 -12.69 -13.64
C LYS A 59 8.51 -12.22 -13.69
N ARG A 60 7.76 -12.68 -14.69
CA ARG A 60 6.31 -12.55 -14.74
C ARG A 60 5.74 -13.35 -13.57
N LEU A 61 5.39 -12.69 -12.46
CA LEU A 61 4.74 -13.38 -11.35
C LEU A 61 3.35 -13.80 -11.81
N LEU A 62 3.21 -15.09 -12.07
CA LEU A 62 1.94 -15.78 -12.27
C LEU A 62 1.15 -15.72 -10.95
N PHE A 63 0.62 -14.56 -10.59
CA PHE A 63 -0.46 -14.48 -9.60
C PHE A 63 -1.73 -15.01 -10.27
N ARG A 64 -1.78 -16.34 -10.44
CA ARG A 64 -3.05 -17.05 -10.64
C ARG A 64 -3.76 -17.01 -9.29
N GLN A 65 -4.82 -16.23 -9.20
CA GLN A 65 -5.83 -16.44 -8.16
C GLN A 65 -6.65 -17.69 -8.52
N PRO A 66 -7.06 -18.50 -7.52
CA PRO A 66 -7.95 -19.65 -7.72
C PRO A 66 -9.37 -19.24 -8.13
#